data_AF-A0A4Q5W8V1-F1
#
_entry.id   AF-A0A4Q5W8V1-F1
#
_cell.length_a   1.000
_cell.length_b   1.000
_cell.length_c   1.000
_cell.angle_alpha   90.00
_cell.angle_beta   90.00
_cell.angle_gamma   90.00
#
_symmetry.space_group_name_H-M   'P 1'
#
loop_
_entity.id
_entity.type
_entity.pdbx_description
1 polymer ?
#
loop_
_entity_poly.entity_id
_entity_poly.type
_entity_poly.pdbx_seq_one_letter_code
_entity_poly.pdbx_strand_id
1 'polypeptide(L)'
;MAQVIPQLQLKALEVLHASVSVPQEPNVNIGNFHFNINLDTKADAPNKLLVLIVQVEVKNEDQQHMLGSLVVSNIFEIANFEQVVTVEYG
;
A
#
# COMPACT_ATOMS: atom_id res chain seq x y z
N MET A 1 30.32 -3.50 -3.22
CA MET A 1 29.37 -3.81 -4.31
C MET A 1 28.47 -2.60 -4.47
N ALA A 2 28.31 -2.07 -5.69
CA ALA A 2 27.43 -0.93 -5.93
C ALA A 2 25.97 -1.35 -5.71
N GLN A 3 25.18 -0.52 -5.00
CA GLN A 3 23.76 -0.78 -4.83
C GLN A 3 23.05 -0.58 -6.17
N VAL A 4 22.43 -1.62 -6.70
CA VAL A 4 21.60 -1.54 -7.91
C VAL A 4 20.26 -0.91 -7.52
N ILE A 5 19.91 0.20 -8.15
CA ILE A 5 18.62 0.89 -7.92
C ILE A 5 17.55 0.25 -8.82
N PRO A 6 16.39 -0.15 -8.27
CA PRO A 6 15.28 -0.63 -9.08
C PRO A 6 14.74 0.44 -10.02
N GLN A 7 14.64 0.10 -11.31
CA GLN A 7 14.03 0.94 -12.34
C GLN A 7 12.54 0.58 -12.43
N LEU A 8 11.73 1.27 -11.63
CA LEU A 8 10.29 1.01 -11.53
C LEU A 8 9.50 1.85 -12.54
N GLN A 9 8.57 1.22 -13.24
CA GLN A 9 7.57 1.91 -14.05
C GLN A 9 6.17 1.53 -13.56
N LEU A 10 5.38 2.52 -13.11
CA LEU A 10 3.98 2.29 -12.76
C LEU A 10 3.20 1.86 -14.01
N LYS A 11 2.51 0.72 -13.92
CA LYS A 11 1.69 0.15 -14.99
C LYS A 11 0.21 0.30 -14.73
N ALA A 12 -0.20 0.05 -13.49
CA ALA A 12 -1.59 0.14 -13.10
C ALA A 12 -1.70 0.56 -11.63
N LEU A 13 -2.81 1.23 -11.34
CA LEU A 13 -3.28 1.51 -9.99
C LEU A 13 -4.74 1.09 -9.94
N GLU A 14 -5.08 0.25 -8.98
CA GLU A 14 -6.43 -0.26 -8.76
C GLU A 14 -6.85 0.02 -7.33
N VAL A 15 -8.04 0.57 -7.15
CA VAL A 15 -8.66 0.70 -5.83
C VAL A 15 -9.35 -0.63 -5.52
N LEU A 16 -8.82 -1.37 -4.54
CA LEU A 16 -9.40 -2.63 -4.09
C LEU A 16 -10.52 -2.42 -3.08
N HIS A 17 -10.38 -1.38 -2.25
CA HIS A 17 -11.38 -1.01 -1.25
C HIS A 17 -11.28 0.48 -0.96
N ALA A 18 -12.42 1.15 -0.81
CA ALA A 18 -12.48 2.51 -0.30
C ALA A 18 -13.75 2.65 0.55
N SER A 19 -13.61 3.18 1.75
CA SER A 19 -14.73 3.48 2.61
C SER A 19 -14.50 4.78 3.37
N VAL A 20 -15.60 5.47 3.66
CA VAL A 20 -15.63 6.65 4.52
C VAL A 20 -16.84 6.48 5.44
N SER A 21 -16.61 6.70 6.72
CA SER A 21 -17.61 6.57 7.77
C SER A 21 -17.58 7.82 8.62
N VAL A 22 -18.75 8.46 8.74
CA VAL A 22 -18.92 9.61 9.63
C VAL A 22 -19.64 9.13 10.88
N PRO A 23 -19.01 9.19 12.07
CA PRO A 23 -19.66 8.86 13.32
C PRO A 23 -20.94 9.70 13.49
N GLN A 24 -22.07 9.05 13.76
CA GLN A 24 -23.38 9.71 13.95
C GLN A 24 -23.63 10.11 15.41
N GLU A 25 -22.74 9.72 16.31
CA GLU A 25 -22.86 9.96 17.74
C GLU A 25 -22.55 11.42 18.08
N PRO A 26 -23.41 12.11 18.84
CA PRO A 26 -23.33 13.57 19.05
C PRO A 26 -22.09 14.05 19.83
N ASN A 27 -21.26 13.14 20.36
CA ASN A 27 -20.10 13.46 21.20
C ASN A 27 -18.77 12.88 20.68
N VAL A 28 -18.71 12.41 19.43
CA VAL A 28 -17.43 11.91 18.88
C VAL A 28 -16.55 13.11 18.49
N ASN A 29 -15.44 13.28 19.20
CA ASN A 29 -14.47 14.31 18.89
C ASN A 29 -13.67 13.92 17.64
N ILE A 30 -13.90 14.63 16.53
CA ILE A 30 -13.13 14.47 15.29
C ILE A 30 -12.09 15.61 15.23
N GLY A 31 -11.17 15.61 16.19
CA GLY A 31 -10.09 16.60 16.28
C GLY A 31 -8.74 16.06 15.81
N ASN A 32 -8.34 14.91 16.36
CA ASN A 32 -7.09 14.22 16.04
C ASN A 32 -7.35 12.96 15.19
N PHE A 33 -6.43 12.68 14.25
CA PHE A 33 -6.50 11.54 13.35
C PHE A 33 -5.33 10.59 13.58
N HIS A 34 -5.64 9.30 13.67
CA HIS A 34 -4.66 8.23 13.70
C HIS A 34 -4.64 7.52 12.35
N PHE A 35 -3.47 7.53 11.70
CA PHE A 35 -3.25 6.87 10.42
C PHE A 35 -2.51 5.56 10.65
N ASN A 36 -3.10 4.45 10.24
CA ASN A 36 -2.42 3.16 10.13
C ASN A 36 -2.13 2.90 8.65
N ILE A 37 -0.86 2.74 8.29
CA ILE A 37 -0.43 2.54 6.91
C ILE A 37 0.34 1.21 6.85
N ASN A 38 -0.23 0.23 6.17
CA ASN A 38 0.38 -1.07 5.93
C ASN A 38 0.74 -1.21 4.45
N LEU A 39 1.90 -1.82 4.19
CA LEU A 39 2.41 -2.05 2.85
C LEU A 39 2.74 -3.54 2.70
N ASP A 40 2.08 -4.19 1.75
CA ASP A 40 2.38 -5.58 1.37
C ASP A 40 2.95 -5.59 -0.04
N THR A 41 4.03 -6.36 -0.25
CA THR A 41 4.67 -6.50 -1.55
C THR A 41 4.65 -7.93 -2.04
N LYS A 42 4.42 -8.10 -3.34
CA LYS A 42 4.51 -9.38 -4.03
C LYS A 42 5.23 -9.18 -5.35
N ALA A 43 6.34 -9.88 -5.52
CA ALA A 43 7.03 -9.96 -6.81
C ALA A 43 6.41 -11.08 -7.65
N ASP A 44 6.20 -10.81 -8.93
CA ASP A 44 5.82 -11.77 -9.97
C ASP A 44 6.98 -11.87 -10.95
N ALA A 45 7.88 -12.82 -10.70
CA ALA A 45 9.11 -12.99 -11.47
C ALA A 45 8.86 -13.34 -12.95
N PRO A 46 7.94 -14.27 -13.30
CA PRO A 46 7.59 -14.55 -14.70
C PRO A 46 7.22 -13.31 -15.51
N ASN A 47 6.50 -12.36 -14.90
CA ASN A 47 6.04 -11.14 -15.56
C ASN A 47 6.93 -9.92 -15.28
N LYS A 48 7.97 -10.06 -14.46
CA LYS A 48 8.85 -8.96 -14.00
C LYS A 48 8.09 -7.81 -13.34
N LEU A 49 7.01 -8.14 -12.65
CA LEU A 49 6.15 -7.17 -11.97
C LEU A 49 6.40 -7.17 -10.46
N LEU A 50 6.20 -6.01 -9.86
CA LEU A 50 6.07 -5.80 -8.42
C LEU A 50 4.67 -5.27 -8.15
N VAL A 51 3.89 -6.04 -7.40
CA VAL A 51 2.61 -5.61 -6.87
C VAL A 51 2.84 -5.09 -5.45
N LEU A 52 2.44 -3.84 -5.22
CA LEU A 52 2.47 -3.18 -3.91
C LEU A 52 1.04 -2.85 -3.50
N ILE A 53 0.54 -3.54 -2.47
CA ILE A 53 -0.74 -3.24 -1.85
C ILE A 53 -0.47 -2.24 -0.72
N VAL A 54 -1.12 -1.09 -0.76
CA VAL A 54 -1.08 -0.09 0.31
C VAL A 54 -2.45 -0.03 0.94
N GLN A 55 -2.50 -0.30 2.24
CA GLN A 55 -3.70 -0.15 3.06
C GLN A 55 -3.51 1.02 4.01
N VAL A 56 -4.43 1.98 3.92
CA VAL A 56 -4.51 3.14 4.82
C VAL A 56 -5.82 3.04 5.58
N GLU A 57 -5.74 3.10 6.91
CA GLU A 57 -6.89 3.24 7.78
C GLU A 57 -6.76 4.55 8.55
N VAL A 58 -7.86 5.29 8.62
CA VAL A 58 -7.95 6.53 9.38
C VAL A 58 -8.94 6.31 10.52
N LYS A 59 -8.50 6.56 11.74
CA LYS A 59 -9.32 6.50 12.94
C LYS A 59 -9.34 7.86 13.64
N ASN A 60 -10.38 8.11 14.42
CA ASN A 60 -10.48 9.27 15.29
C ASN A 60 -9.55 9.14 16.52
N GLU A 61 -9.55 10.18 17.36
CA GLU A 61 -8.67 10.34 18.53
C GLU A 61 -8.71 9.17 19.52
N ASP A 62 -9.89 8.59 19.79
CA ASP A 62 -10.04 7.46 20.71
C ASP A 62 -9.68 6.10 20.07
N GLN A 63 -9.36 6.10 18.78
CA GLN A 63 -9.09 4.93 17.94
C GLN A 63 -10.21 3.87 17.91
N GLN A 64 -11.39 4.19 18.44
CA GLN A 64 -12.57 3.32 18.44
C GLN A 64 -13.36 3.44 17.14
N HIS A 65 -13.32 4.61 16.49
CA HIS A 65 -14.08 4.86 15.28
C HIS A 65 -13.17 4.90 14.04
N MET A 66 -13.40 3.96 13.13
CA MET A 66 -12.82 4.04 11.79
C MET A 66 -13.56 5.09 10.98
N LEU A 67 -12.84 6.12 10.56
CA LEU A 67 -13.36 7.24 9.77
C LEU A 67 -13.24 6.98 8.27
N GLY A 68 -12.28 6.14 7.88
CA GLY A 68 -12.16 5.70 6.51
C GLY A 68 -11.08 4.65 6.35
N SER A 69 -11.14 3.96 5.23
CA SER A 69 -10.13 3.00 4.81
C SER A 69 -9.94 3.09 3.29
N LEU A 70 -8.71 2.88 2.85
CA LEU A 70 -8.35 2.82 1.43
C LEU A 70 -7.36 1.67 1.26
N VAL A 71 -7.66 0.77 0.33
CA VAL A 71 -6.73 -0.26 -0.11
C VAL A 71 -6.51 -0.07 -1.60
N VAL A 72 -5.26 0.16 -2.00
CA VAL A 72 -4.86 0.30 -3.40
C VAL A 72 -3.82 -0.75 -3.77
N SER A 73 -3.99 -1.36 -4.93
CA SER A 73 -3.00 -2.21 -5.57
C SER A 73 -2.26 -1.39 -6.61
N ASN A 74 -0.94 -1.28 -6.44
CA ASN A 74 -0.06 -0.59 -7.36
C ASN A 74 0.80 -1.64 -8.06
N ILE A 75 0.75 -1.67 -9.39
CA ILE A 75 1.50 -2.63 -10.19
C ILE A 75 2.63 -1.87 -10.89
N PHE A 76 3.86 -2.28 -10.63
CA PHE A 76 5.07 -1.75 -11.24
C PHE A 76 5.73 -2.82 -12.11
N GLU A 77 6.24 -2.44 -13.27
CA GLU A 77 7.26 -3.24 -13.97
C GLU A 77 8.64 -2.85 -13.43
N ILE A 78 9.52 -3.85 -13.23
CA ILE A 78 10.92 -3.63 -12.88
C ILE A 78 11.76 -3.81 -14.15
N ALA A 79 12.18 -2.71 -14.79
CA ALA A 79 12.89 -2.76 -16.08
C ALA A 79 14.24 -3.50 -15.97
N ASN A 80 14.94 -3.36 -14.84
CA ASN A 80 16.18 -4.05 -14.52
C ASN A 80 15.97 -5.23 -13.55
N PHE A 81 14.88 -5.98 -13.69
CA PHE A 81 14.49 -7.08 -12.79
C PHE A 81 15.64 -8.03 -12.44
N GLU A 82 16.36 -8.54 -13.44
CA GLU A 82 17.45 -9.52 -13.26
C GLU A 82 18.64 -8.97 -12.44
N GLN A 83 18.78 -7.65 -12.35
CA GLN A 83 19.85 -7.00 -11.59
C GLN A 83 19.44 -6.68 -10.15
N VAL A 84 18.13 -6.71 -9.87
CA VAL A 84 17.52 -6.25 -8.62
C VAL A 84 16.97 -7.42 -7.81
N VAL A 85 16.35 -8.39 -8.49
CA VAL A 85 15.78 -9.58 -7.87
C VAL A 85 16.77 -10.73 -8.06
N THR A 86 17.65 -10.90 -7.09
CA THR A 86 18.57 -12.03 -7.04
C THR A 86 17.82 -13.23 -6.51
N VAL A 87 17.22 -14.02 -7.39
CA VAL A 87 16.68 -15.33 -7.01
C VAL A 87 17.86 -16.27 -6.76
N GLU A 88 18.23 -16.48 -5.50
CA GLU A 88 19.05 -17.63 -5.14
C GLU A 88 18.18 -18.88 -5.30
N TYR A 89 18.38 -19.62 -6.39
CA TYR A 89 17.91 -20.99 -6.49
C TYR A 89 18.76 -21.83 -5.52
N GLY A 90 18.21 -22.08 -4.33
CA GLY A 90 18.66 -23.14 -3.45
C GLY A 90 18.24 -24.51 -3.98
#